data_AF-A0A353VR75-F1
#
_entry.id   AF-A0A353VR75-F1
#
_cell.length_a   1.000
_cell.length_b   1.000
_cell.length_c   1.000
_cell.angle_alpha   90.00
_cell.angle_beta   90.00
_cell.angle_gamma   90.00
#
_symmetry.space_group_name_H-M   'P 1'
#
loop_
_entity.id
_entity.type
_entity.pdbx_description
1 polymer ?
#
loop_
_entity_poly.entity_id
_entity_poly.type
_entity_poly.pdbx_seq_one_letter_code
_entity_poly.pdbx_strand_id
1 'polypeptide(L)' 'RKCMACGSCTAVCTAGQFVPTSLRAAIEELHNGHPDKAIGLLKSCQLCGKCSMVCPRGINTRHLIISITKVYAKE' A
#
# COMPACT_ATOMS: atom_id res chain seq x y z
N ARG A 1 9.34 -12.95 4.17
CA ARG A 1 8.48 -11.88 3.60
C ARG A 1 7.01 -12.29 3.77
N LYS A 2 6.14 -11.45 4.35
CA LYS A 2 4.69 -11.78 4.52
C LYS A 2 3.88 -11.49 3.24
N CYS A 3 4.14 -10.36 2.58
CA CYS A 3 3.57 -10.05 1.27
C CYS A 3 4.23 -10.91 0.19
N MET A 4 3.43 -11.44 -0.75
CA MET A 4 3.87 -12.24 -1.91
C MET A 4 3.68 -11.53 -3.25
N ALA A 5 3.48 -10.21 -3.24
CA ALA A 5 3.31 -9.36 -4.42
C ALA A 5 2.18 -9.75 -5.40
N CYS A 6 1.16 -10.51 -4.95
CA CYS A 6 0.06 -11.00 -5.80
C CYS A 6 -0.85 -9.92 -6.44
N GLY A 7 -0.85 -8.68 -5.93
CA GLY A 7 -1.62 -7.58 -6.52
C GLY A 7 -3.11 -7.50 -6.17
N SER A 8 -3.68 -8.44 -5.41
CA SER A 8 -5.11 -8.40 -5.02
C SER A 8 -5.52 -7.08 -4.35
N CYS A 9 -4.65 -6.51 -3.51
CA CYS A 9 -4.90 -5.23 -2.86
C CYS A 9 -4.96 -4.05 -3.84
N THR A 10 -4.18 -4.08 -4.91
CA THR A 10 -4.18 -3.05 -5.96
C THR A 10 -5.42 -3.19 -6.84
N ALA A 11 -5.81 -4.42 -7.18
CA ALA A 11 -6.98 -4.70 -8.03
C ALA A 11 -8.30 -4.15 -7.43
N VAL A 12 -8.46 -4.18 -6.11
CA VAL A 12 -9.67 -3.66 -5.43
C VAL A 12 -9.57 -2.19 -4.99
N CYS A 13 -8.46 -1.52 -5.29
CA CYS A 13 -8.21 -0.16 -4.83
C CYS A 13 -9.00 0.84 -5.68
N THR A 14 -10.05 1.46 -5.12
CA THR A 14 -10.83 2.48 -5.84
C THR A 14 -10.02 3.72 -6.16
N ALA A 15 -9.14 4.18 -5.27
CA ALA A 15 -8.25 5.30 -5.58
C ALA A 15 -7.34 4.96 -6.77
N GLY A 16 -6.86 3.71 -6.83
CA GLY A 16 -6.02 3.20 -7.93
C GLY A 16 -6.68 3.21 -9.31
N GLN A 17 -8.00 3.37 -9.40
CA GLN A 17 -8.72 3.51 -10.67
C GLN A 17 -8.63 4.93 -11.25
N PHE A 18 -8.38 5.94 -10.42
CA PHE A 18 -8.42 7.35 -10.83
C PHE A 18 -7.06 8.04 -10.69
N VAL A 19 -6.25 7.62 -9.72
CA VAL A 19 -4.93 8.18 -9.43
C VAL A 19 -3.92 7.07 -9.17
N PRO A 20 -2.62 7.27 -9.47
CA PRO A 20 -1.58 6.26 -9.23
C PRO A 20 -1.48 5.90 -7.73
N THR A 21 -2.16 4.82 -7.33
CA THR A 21 -2.20 4.35 -5.95
C THR A 21 -2.11 2.83 -5.90
N SER A 22 -1.04 2.30 -5.32
CA SER A 22 -0.79 0.86 -5.29
C SER A 22 0.03 0.46 -4.08
N LEU A 23 -0.61 -0.27 -3.15
CA LEU A 23 0.09 -0.85 -2.00
C LEU A 23 1.13 -1.89 -2.43
N ARG A 24 0.84 -2.70 -3.46
CA ARG A 24 1.80 -3.69 -3.98
C ARG A 24 3.10 -3.00 -4.40
N ALA A 25 2.98 -1.96 -5.23
CA ALA A 25 4.14 -1.22 -5.72
C ALA A 25 4.83 -0.44 -4.60
N ALA A 26 4.09 0.13 -3.65
CA ALA A 26 4.69 0.79 -2.49
C ALA A 26 5.56 -0.17 -1.66
N ILE A 27 5.12 -1.41 -1.44
CA ILE A 27 5.91 -2.44 -0.74
C ILE A 27 7.19 -2.79 -1.54
N GLU A 28 7.09 -2.86 -2.86
CA GLU A 28 8.22 -3.11 -3.76
C GLU A 28 9.25 -1.95 -3.70
N GLU A 29 8.79 -0.70 -3.77
CA GLU A 29 9.66 0.48 -3.62
C GLU A 29 10.33 0.54 -2.25
N LEU A 30 9.64 0.16 -1.17
CA LEU A 30 10.27 0.06 0.16
C LEU A 30 11.37 -1.00 0.20
N HIS A 31 11.16 -2.15 -0.43
CA HIS A 31 12.19 -3.19 -0.54
C HIS A 31 13.40 -2.73 -1.37
N ASN A 32 13.19 -1.86 -2.35
CA ASN A 32 14.24 -1.27 -3.17
C ASN A 32 14.91 -0.05 -2.52
N GLY A 33 14.50 0.35 -1.31
CA GLY A 33 15.08 1.49 -0.60
C GLY A 33 14.59 2.85 -1.10
N HIS A 34 13.41 2.93 -1.73
CA HIS A 34 12.80 4.18 -2.20
C HIS A 34 11.54 4.57 -1.40
N PRO A 35 11.67 5.01 -0.13
CA PRO A 35 10.52 5.35 0.71
C PRO A 35 9.70 6.52 0.15
N ASP A 36 10.32 7.51 -0.50
CA ASP A 36 9.62 8.67 -1.05
C ASP A 36 8.63 8.26 -2.17
N LYS A 37 9.04 7.32 -3.04
CA LYS A 37 8.17 6.75 -4.08
C LYS A 37 7.03 5.95 -3.45
N ALA A 38 7.31 5.18 -2.42
CA ALA A 38 6.29 4.43 -1.69
C ALA A 38 5.24 5.37 -1.05
N ILE A 39 5.67 6.47 -0.44
CA ILE A 39 4.76 7.49 0.10
C ILE A 39 3.95 8.17 -1.01
N GLY A 40 4.57 8.51 -2.14
CA GLY A 40 3.84 9.04 -3.31
C GLY A 40 2.70 8.13 -3.76
N LEU A 41 2.95 6.82 -3.82
CA LEU A 41 1.95 5.81 -4.19
C LEU A 41 0.87 5.58 -3.13
N LEU A 42 1.11 5.96 -1.87
CA LEU A 42 0.16 5.78 -0.76
C LEU A 42 -0.57 7.07 -0.39
N LYS A 43 -0.13 8.23 -0.90
CA LYS A 43 -0.67 9.56 -0.55
C LYS A 43 -2.17 9.69 -0.79
N SER A 44 -2.70 9.07 -1.84
CA SER A 44 -4.13 9.12 -2.18
C SER A 44 -4.95 7.97 -1.57
N CYS A 45 -4.36 7.15 -0.69
CA CYS A 45 -5.08 6.08 -0.02
C CYS A 45 -6.16 6.64 0.92
N GLN A 46 -7.42 6.25 0.67
CA GLN A 46 -8.58 6.68 1.47
C GLN A 46 -8.79 5.84 2.75
N LEU A 47 -7.82 4.99 3.11
CA LEU A 47 -7.89 4.07 4.28
C LEU A 47 -9.19 3.22 4.38
N CYS A 48 -9.84 2.94 3.24
CA CYS A 48 -11.13 2.22 3.21
C CYS A 48 -11.07 0.75 3.65
N GLY A 49 -9.88 0.14 3.72
CA GLY A 49 -9.68 -1.23 4.22
C GLY A 49 -10.00 -2.38 3.24
N LYS A 50 -10.45 -2.10 2.01
CA LYS A 50 -10.77 -3.15 1.00
C LYS A 50 -9.62 -4.09 0.71
N CYS A 51 -8.40 -3.55 0.66
CA CYS A 51 -7.18 -4.33 0.49
C CYS A 51 -6.96 -5.39 1.58
N SER A 52 -7.44 -5.18 2.81
CA SER A 52 -7.30 -6.15 3.90
C SER A 52 -8.27 -7.32 3.71
N MET A 53 -9.48 -7.06 3.20
CA MET A 53 -10.51 -8.08 2.99
C MET A 53 -10.14 -9.10 1.91
N VAL A 54 -9.36 -8.69 0.91
CA VAL A 54 -8.97 -9.54 -0.23
C VAL A 54 -7.55 -10.08 -0.15
N CYS A 55 -6.81 -9.79 0.93
CA CYS A 55 -5.43 -10.24 1.03
C CYS A 55 -5.39 -11.75 1.32
N PRO A 56 -4.86 -12.59 0.40
CA PRO A 56 -4.83 -14.06 0.59
C PRO A 56 -3.87 -14.50 1.71
N ARG A 57 -3.03 -13.58 2.20
CA ARG A 57 -2.10 -13.81 3.32
C ARG A 57 -2.59 -13.24 4.65
N GLY A 58 -3.82 -12.69 4.70
CA GLY A 58 -4.38 -12.10 5.91
C GLY A 58 -3.60 -10.90 6.46
N ILE A 59 -2.88 -10.17 5.59
CA ILE A 59 -2.13 -8.98 6.02
C ILE A 59 -3.12 -7.88 6.38
N ASN A 60 -2.95 -7.26 7.56
CA ASN A 60 -3.66 -6.04 7.91
C ASN A 60 -3.09 -4.85 7.10
N THR A 61 -3.46 -4.79 5.83
CA THR A 61 -2.92 -3.83 4.87
C THR A 61 -3.26 -2.39 5.21
N ARG A 62 -4.44 -2.12 5.79
CA ARG A 62 -4.81 -0.79 6.28
C ARG A 62 -3.86 -0.32 7.37
N HIS A 63 -3.61 -1.14 8.39
CA HIS A 63 -2.66 -0.82 9.45
C HIS A 63 -1.23 -0.69 8.92
N LEU A 64 -0.85 -1.54 7.97
CA LEU A 64 0.45 -1.46 7.30
C LEU A 64 0.64 -0.09 6.61
N ILE A 65 -0.35 0.39 5.85
CA ILE A 65 -0.29 1.71 5.19
C ILE A 65 -0.09 2.82 6.22
N ILE A 66 -0.89 2.83 7.30
CA ILE A 66 -0.75 3.82 8.38
C ILE A 66 0.65 3.77 8.99
N SER A 67 1.20 2.57 9.21
CA SER A 67 2.53 2.39 9.77
C SER A 67 3.61 2.91 8.83
N ILE A 68 3.51 2.64 7.52
CA ILE A 68 4.43 3.15 6.51
C ILE A 68 4.39 4.68 6.48
N THR A 69 3.20 5.27 6.40
CA THR A 69 3.03 6.73 6.40
C THR A 69 3.60 7.35 7.68
N LYS A 70 3.34 6.76 8.84
CA LYS A 70 3.88 7.26 10.12
C LYS A 70 5.42 7.22 10.20
N VAL A 71 6.04 6.22 9.58
CA VAL A 71 7.51 6.07 9.63
C VAL A 71 8.21 6.96 8.59
N TYR A 72 7.62 7.12 7.41
CA TYR A 72 8.31 7.72 6.26
C TYR A 72 7.74 9.07 5.80
N ALA A 73 6.49 9.41 6.11
CA ALA A 73 5.99 10.76 5.84
C ALA A 73 6.59 11.71 6.89
N LYS A 74 7.48 12.58 6.44
CA LYS A 74 7.99 13.70 7.25
C LYS A 74 6.94 14.82 7.19
N GLU A 75 6.59 15.37 8.34
CA GLU A 75 5.75 16.58 8.46
C GLU A 75 6.45 17.79 7.81
#